data_AF-A0A398CHL4-F1
#
_entry.id   AF-A0A398CHL4-F1
#
_cell.length_a   1.000
_cell.length_b   1.000
_cell.length_c   1.000
_cell.angle_alpha   90.00
_cell.angle_beta   90.00
_cell.angle_gamma   90.00
#
_symmetry.space_group_name_H-M   'P 1'
#
loop_
_entity.id
_entity.type
_entity.pdbx_description
1 polymer ?
#
loop_
_entity_poly.entity_id
_entity_poly.type
_entity_poly.pdbx_seq_one_letter_code
_entity_poly.pdbx_strand_id
1 'polypeptide(L)'
;MPLFDTEKVEAVFIDVAYSDPDNRYEREEQLKIKKEMTDSVPLTLAIVNPALKAFRYRLTFIGTDRSMRRGAFVETAETLIPVREDV
;
A
#
# COMPACT_ATOMS: atom_id res chain seq x y z
N MET A 1 -13.89 4.29 8.65
CA MET A 1 -14.70 4.06 7.44
C MET A 1 -13.75 4.02 6.26
N PRO A 2 -13.80 2.99 5.39
CA PRO A 2 -12.93 2.90 4.22
C PRO A 2 -13.07 4.14 3.32
N LEU A 3 -11.99 4.59 2.70
CA LEU A 3 -11.99 5.74 1.79
C LEU A 3 -12.25 5.35 0.32
N PHE A 4 -12.84 4.17 0.10
CA PHE A 4 -13.22 3.63 -1.20
C PHE A 4 -14.66 3.10 -1.14
N ASP A 5 -15.29 2.91 -2.31
CA ASP A 5 -16.66 2.42 -2.40
C ASP A 5 -16.72 0.90 -2.14
N THR A 6 -17.16 0.51 -0.94
CA THR A 6 -17.24 -0.89 -0.52
C THR A 6 -18.31 -1.71 -1.25
N GLU A 7 -19.24 -1.08 -1.96
CA GLU A 7 -20.20 -1.79 -2.82
C GLU A 7 -19.57 -2.19 -4.17
N LYS A 8 -18.56 -1.43 -4.62
CA LYS A 8 -17.84 -1.67 -5.87
C LYS A 8 -16.53 -2.41 -5.70
N VAL A 9 -15.90 -2.33 -4.53
CA VAL A 9 -14.58 -2.90 -4.26
C VAL A 9 -14.69 -4.10 -3.32
N GLU A 10 -14.18 -5.24 -3.77
CA GLU A 10 -14.11 -6.48 -2.97
C GLU A 10 -12.85 -6.50 -2.10
N ALA A 11 -11.72 -6.06 -2.66
CA ALA A 11 -10.44 -6.00 -1.96
C ALA A 11 -9.49 -4.96 -2.59
N VAL A 12 -8.55 -4.50 -1.79
CA VAL A 12 -7.42 -3.69 -2.23
C VAL A 12 -6.12 -4.38 -1.83
N PHE A 13 -5.19 -4.51 -2.78
CA PHE A 13 -3.82 -4.91 -2.53
C PHE A 13 -2.92 -3.68 -2.51
N ILE A 14 -2.00 -3.65 -1.54
CA ILE A 14 -1.02 -2.58 -1.37
C ILE A 14 0.34 -3.24 -1.53
N ASP A 15 0.97 -3.03 -2.67
CA ASP A 15 2.35 -3.46 -2.88
C ASP A 15 3.26 -2.35 -2.36
N VAL A 16 4.17 -2.68 -1.46
CA VAL A 16 5.14 -1.76 -0.85
C VAL A 16 6.54 -2.23 -1.23
N ALA A 17 7.40 -1.31 -1.64
CA ALA A 17 8.82 -1.57 -1.86
C ALA A 17 9.68 -0.51 -1.19
N TYR A 18 10.74 -0.96 -0.52
CA TYR A 18 11.73 -0.12 0.15
C TYR A 18 13.14 -0.63 -0.18
N SER A 19 14.08 0.31 -0.35
CA SER A 19 15.48 -0.01 -0.68
C SER A 19 16.40 0.95 0.06
N ASP A 20 17.39 0.38 0.75
CA ASP A 20 18.53 1.04 1.39
C ASP A 20 19.81 0.37 0.85
N PRO A 21 20.29 0.81 -0.32
CA PRO A 21 21.39 0.13 -1.03
C PRO A 21 22.70 0.11 -0.24
N ASP A 22 23.01 1.21 0.45
CA ASP A 22 24.24 1.37 1.24
C ASP A 22 24.31 0.36 2.39
N ASN A 23 23.15 -0.02 2.92
CA ASN A 23 23.04 -1.05 3.96
C ASN A 23 22.64 -2.43 3.43
N ARG A 24 22.56 -2.60 2.10
CA ARG A 24 22.15 -3.84 1.42
C ARG A 24 20.82 -4.38 1.96
N TYR A 25 19.88 -3.48 2.22
CA TYR A 25 18.56 -3.84 2.72
C TYR A 25 17.49 -3.49 1.69
N GLU A 26 16.76 -4.52 1.27
CA GLU A 26 15.59 -4.39 0.41
C GLU A 26 14.40 -5.08 1.06
N ARG A 27 13.21 -4.50 0.88
CA ARG A 27 11.97 -5.08 1.37
C ARG A 27 10.87 -4.88 0.35
N GLU A 28 10.21 -5.97 0.00
CA GLU A 28 8.95 -5.97 -0.73
C GLU A 28 7.87 -6.61 0.15
N GLU A 29 6.72 -5.98 0.24
CA GLU A 29 5.58 -6.45 1.01
C GLU A 29 4.30 -6.30 0.19
N GLN A 30 3.36 -7.22 0.39
CA GLN A 30 2.01 -7.10 -0.14
C GLN A 30 1.01 -7.22 0.98
N LEU A 31 0.25 -6.15 1.20
CA LEU A 31 -0.84 -6.11 2.16
C LEU A 31 -2.17 -6.25 1.43
N LYS A 32 -3.16 -6.81 2.10
CA LYS A 32 -4.53 -6.95 1.58
C LYS A 32 -5.52 -6.33 2.57
N ILE A 33 -6.33 -5.41 2.06
CA ILE A 33 -7.52 -4.89 2.75
C ILE A 33 -8.74 -5.49 2.08
N LYS A 34 -9.59 -6.17 2.86
CA LYS A 34 -10.91 -6.61 2.38
C LYS A 34 -11.97 -5.57 2.74
N LYS A 35 -13.09 -5.54 2.01
CA LYS A 35 -14.17 -4.57 2.23
C LYS A 35 -14.75 -4.58 3.65
N GLU A 36 -14.66 -5.69 4.38
CA GLU A 36 -15.17 -5.81 5.76
C GLU A 36 -14.18 -5.27 6.80
N MET A 37 -12.92 -5.04 6.42
CA MET A 37 -11.89 -4.57 7.34
C MET A 37 -12.04 -3.07 7.56
N THR A 38 -12.11 -2.68 8.84
CA THR A 38 -12.16 -1.27 9.25
C THR A 38 -10.91 -0.84 10.01
N ASP A 39 -10.14 -1.81 10.52
CA ASP A 39 -8.88 -1.59 11.20
C ASP A 39 -7.73 -1.36 10.22
N SER A 40 -6.70 -0.65 10.70
CA SER A 40 -5.46 -0.47 9.94
C SER A 40 -4.65 -1.75 9.89
N VAL A 41 -4.03 -2.02 8.74
CA VAL A 41 -3.07 -3.13 8.57
C VAL A 41 -1.67 -2.60 8.89
N PRO A 42 -0.93 -3.20 9.84
CA PRO A 42 0.41 -2.74 10.16
C PRO A 42 1.39 -3.05 9.01
N LEU A 43 2.24 -2.07 8.70
CA LEU A 43 3.40 -2.21 7.83
C LEU A 43 4.65 -1.91 8.66
N THR A 44 5.60 -2.84 8.68
CA THR A 44 6.87 -2.65 9.41
C THR A 44 8.03 -2.71 8.42
N LEU A 45 8.73 -1.59 8.27
CA LEU A 45 9.97 -1.49 7.51
C LEU A 45 11.12 -1.21 8.47
N ALA A 46 12.22 -1.95 8.35
CA ALA A 46 13.41 -1.65 9.14
C ALA A 46 14.15 -0.46 8.48
N ILE A 47 14.27 0.64 9.22
CA ILE A 47 15.00 1.83 8.77
C ILE A 47 16.41 1.75 9.36
N VAL A 48 17.38 1.33 8.53
CA VAL A 48 18.79 1.26 8.92
C VAL A 48 19.44 2.63 8.74
N ASN A 49 19.29 3.25 7.56
CA ASN A 49 19.66 4.63 7.33
C ASN A 49 18.52 5.60 7.71
N PRO A 50 18.64 6.43 8.77
CA PRO A 50 17.57 7.34 9.19
C PRO A 50 17.28 8.46 8.17
N ALA A 51 18.15 8.68 7.18
CA ALA A 51 17.90 9.59 6.07
C ALA A 51 17.02 8.98 4.96
N LEU A 52 16.94 7.65 4.88
CA LEU A 52 16.13 6.94 3.89
C LEU A 52 14.82 6.47 4.53
N LYS A 53 13.86 7.39 4.67
CA LYS A 53 12.52 7.07 5.17
C LYS A 53 11.50 6.83 4.06
N ALA A 54 11.83 7.28 2.85
CA ALA A 54 10.94 7.16 1.71
C ALA A 54 10.83 5.71 1.25
N PHE A 55 9.61 5.28 0.96
CA PHE A 55 9.30 4.01 0.32
C PHE A 55 8.32 4.26 -0.82
N ARG A 56 8.15 3.28 -1.71
CA ARG A 56 7.15 3.34 -2.76
C ARG A 56 6.02 2.36 -2.47
N TYR A 57 4.80 2.75 -2.78
CA TYR A 57 3.66 1.83 -2.75
C TYR A 57 2.80 1.99 -4.01
N ARG A 58 2.00 0.97 -4.33
CA ARG A 58 0.92 1.10 -5.32
C ARG A 58 -0.31 0.36 -4.84
N LEU A 59 -1.47 0.82 -5.29
CA LEU A 59 -2.76 0.21 -4.97
C LEU A 59 -3.28 -0.58 -6.16
N THR A 60 -3.81 -1.78 -5.89
CA THR A 60 -4.56 -2.57 -6.85
C THR A 60 -5.95 -2.86 -6.29
N PHE A 61 -6.97 -2.30 -6.92
CA PHE A 61 -8.37 -2.48 -6.56
C PHE A 61 -8.96 -3.66 -7.34
N ILE A 62 -9.61 -4.57 -6.61
CA ILE A 62 -10.39 -5.67 -7.16
C ILE A 62 -11.87 -5.33 -7.02
N GLY A 63 -12.55 -5.22 -8.15
CA GLY A 63 -13.98 -4.92 -8.19
C GLY A 63 -14.85 -6.13 -7.89
N THR A 64 -16.06 -5.89 -7.39
CA THR A 64 -17.10 -6.92 -7.23
C THR A 64 -17.57 -7.48 -8.59
N ASP A 65 -17.37 -6.71 -9.66
CA ASP A 65 -17.60 -7.07 -11.06
C ASP A 65 -16.45 -7.88 -11.70
N ARG A 66 -15.47 -8.32 -10.91
CA ARG A 66 -14.23 -8.97 -11.36
C ARG A 66 -13.29 -8.08 -12.18
N SER A 67 -13.48 -6.76 -12.16
CA SER A 67 -12.50 -5.83 -12.70
C SER A 67 -11.25 -5.75 -11.80
N MET A 68 -10.12 -5.39 -12.41
CA MET A 68 -8.89 -5.09 -11.70
C MET A 68 -8.37 -3.75 -12.20
N ARG A 69 -8.09 -2.84 -11.28
CA ARG A 69 -7.47 -1.53 -11.56
C ARG A 69 -6.22 -1.39 -10.72
N ARG A 70 -5.09 -1.10 -11.37
CA ARG A 70 -3.79 -0.98 -10.71
C ARG A 70 -3.20 0.40 -11.00
N GLY A 71 -2.86 1.11 -9.92
CA GLY A 71 -2.20 2.41 -9.99
C GLY A 71 -0.70 2.30 -10.26
N ALA A 72 -0.09 3.46 -10.47
CA ALA A 72 1.35 3.60 -10.53
C ALA A 72 1.97 3.50 -9.12
N PHE A 73 3.29 3.37 -9.05
CA PHE A 73 3.99 3.54 -7.78
C PHE A 73 4.00 5.02 -7.37
N VAL A 74 3.69 5.25 -6.11
CA VAL A 74 3.77 6.55 -5.43
C VAL A 74 4.89 6.46 -4.40
N GLU A 75 5.80 7.43 -4.42
CA GLU A 75 6.85 7.55 -3.39
C GLU A 75 6.35 8.44 -2.25
N THR A 76 6.62 8.03 -1.02
CA THR A 76 6.24 8.79 0.18
C THR A 76 7.15 8.46 1.35
N ALA A 77 7.26 9.39 2.31
CA ALA A 77 7.85 9.14 3.63
C ALA A 77 6.78 9.19 4.76
N GLU A 78 5.50 9.31 4.39
CA GLU A 78 4.38 9.32 5.32
C GLU A 78 4.17 7.96 5.96
N THR A 79 3.76 7.94 7.23
CA THR A 79 3.53 6.70 7.99
C THR A 79 2.12 6.14 7.80
N LEU A 80 1.28 6.82 7.02
CA LEU A 80 -0.08 6.40 6.70
C LEU A 80 -0.29 6.40 5.19
N ILE A 81 -0.75 5.27 4.65
CA ILE A 81 -1.15 5.15 3.25
C ILE A 81 -2.68 5.24 3.18
N PRO A 82 -3.27 6.34 2.67
CA PRO A 82 -4.70 6.39 2.44
C PRO A 82 -5.07 5.47 1.27
N VAL A 83 -6.05 4.60 1.50
CA VAL A 83 -6.55 3.68 0.47
C VAL A 83 -7.80 4.26 -0.17
N ARG A 84 -7.61 4.89 -1.33
CA ARG A 84 -8.64 5.59 -2.10
C ARG A 84 -8.35 5.46 -3.61
N GLU A 85 -9.37 5.64 -4.44
CA GLU A 85 -9.32 5.30 -5.87
C GLU A 85 -8.69 6.37 -6.78
N ASP A 86 -8.43 7.57 -6.25
CA ASP A 86 -7.92 8.75 -6.94
C ASP A 86 -6.38 8.88 -6.93
N VAL A 87 -5.65 7.83 -6.51
CA VAL A 87 -4.17 7.82 -6.42
C VAL A 87 -3.52 7.11 -7.60
#